data_AF-A0A9E0T770-F1
#
_entry.id   AF-A0A9E0T770-F1
#
_cell.length_a   1.000
_cell.length_b   1.000
_cell.length_c   1.000
_cell.angle_alpha   90.00
_cell.angle_beta   90.00
_cell.angle_gamma   90.00
#
_symmetry.space_group_name_H-M   'P 1'
#
loop_
_entity.id
_entity.type
_entity.pdbx_description
1 polymer ?
#
loop_
_entity_poly.entity_id
_entity_poly.type
_entity_poly.pdbx_seq_one_letter_code
_entity_poly.pdbx_strand_id
1 'polypeptide(L)' 'PDDPQRYPVAGRVAWVTPARAAGNRTQGVGIQFPKDEKSRQLKARIEEILGTALASDKPTQTI' A
#
# COMPACT_ATOMS: atom_id res chain seq x y z
N PRO A 1 -8.63 -11.21 6.97
CA PRO A 1 -8.03 -10.22 7.88
C PRO A 1 -7.01 -10.86 8.83
N ASP A 2 -6.32 -11.90 8.36
CA ASP A 2 -5.84 -12.99 9.21
C ASP A 2 -4.31 -13.12 9.25
N ASP A 3 -3.58 -12.11 8.79
CA ASP A 3 -2.12 -12.09 8.90
C ASP A 3 -1.67 -10.99 9.88
N PRO A 4 -1.33 -11.33 11.13
CA PRO A 4 -0.87 -10.38 12.13
C PRO A 4 0.57 -9.92 11.91
N GLN A 5 1.26 -10.46 10.88
CA GLN A 5 2.65 -10.15 10.60
C GLN A 5 2.83 -8.66 10.27
N ARG A 6 3.66 -7.99 11.07
CA ARG A 6 4.03 -6.58 10.85
C ARG A 6 5.34 -6.50 10.08
N TYR A 7 5.35 -5.66 9.05
CA TYR A 7 6.54 -5.39 8.24
C TYR A 7 7.05 -3.98 8.53
N PRO A 8 8.13 -3.80 9.31
CA PRO A 8 8.71 -2.49 9.53
C PRO A 8 9.34 -1.98 8.22
N VAL A 9 8.94 -0.79 7.78
CA VAL A 9 9.45 -0.16 6.55
C VAL A 9 9.96 1.24 6.88
N ALA A 10 11.27 1.45 6.70
CA ALA A 10 11.88 2.78 6.74
C ALA A 10 11.76 3.42 5.35
N GLY A 11 10.60 4.00 5.04
CA GLY A 11 10.32 4.60 3.74
C GLY A 11 10.46 6.13 3.72
N ARG A 12 10.34 6.70 2.53
CA ARG A 12 10.33 8.15 2.31
C ARG A 12 8.94 8.62 1.90
N VAL A 13 8.54 9.81 2.34
CA VAL A 13 7.27 10.42 1.91
C VAL A 13 7.36 10.78 0.43
N ALA A 14 6.48 10.20 -0.37
CA ALA A 14 6.39 10.46 -1.81
C ALA A 14 5.24 11.44 -2.15
N TRP A 15 4.13 11.37 -1.41
CA TRP A 15 3.03 12.33 -1.54
C TRP A 15 2.26 12.48 -0.23
N VAL A 16 1.49 13.57 -0.11
CA VAL A 16 0.59 13.84 1.01
C VAL A 16 -0.82 14.06 0.46
N THR A 17 -1.79 13.36 1.03
CA THR A 17 -3.22 13.52 0.72
C THR A 17 -3.88 14.30 1.87
N PRO A 18 -4.24 15.58 1.66
CA PRO A 18 -4.87 16.39 2.69
C PRO A 18 -6.33 15.97 2.95
N ALA A 19 -6.91 16.46 4.04
CA ALA A 19 -8.33 16.29 4.32
C ALA A 19 -9.18 16.89 3.17
N ARG A 20 -10.25 16.18 2.78
CA ARG A 20 -11.15 16.57 1.68
C ARG A 20 -10.48 16.63 0.30
N ALA A 21 -9.44 15.84 0.08
CA ALA A 21 -8.83 15.69 -1.24
C ALA A 21 -9.87 15.22 -2.28
N ALA A 22 -9.69 15.69 -3.53
CA ALA A 22 -10.56 15.35 -4.64
C ALA A 22 -10.72 13.83 -4.80
N GLY A 23 -11.95 13.38 -5.10
CA GLY A 23 -12.28 11.96 -5.28
C GLY A 23 -12.52 11.17 -3.99
N ASN A 24 -12.90 11.84 -2.88
CA ASN A 24 -13.14 11.19 -1.58
C ASN A 24 -11.95 10.35 -1.06
N ARG A 25 -10.72 10.70 -1.46
CA ARG A 25 -9.54 9.99 -0.99
C ARG A 25 -9.33 10.26 0.50
N THR A 26 -9.10 9.19 1.25
CA THR A 26 -8.80 9.26 2.68
C THR A 26 -7.54 10.10 2.89
N GLN A 27 -7.58 10.96 3.91
CA GLN A 27 -6.41 11.72 4.33
C GLN A 27 -5.27 10.77 4.72
N GLY A 28 -4.05 11.06 4.29
CA GLY A 28 -2.91 10.20 4.58
C GLY A 28 -1.64 10.62 3.87
N VAL A 29 -0.64 9.76 3.94
CA VAL A 29 0.69 9.97 3.35
C VAL A 29 1.06 8.73 2.55
N GLY A 30 1.53 8.93 1.32
CA GLY A 30 2.12 7.87 0.52
C GLY A 30 3.59 7.71 0.84
N ILE A 31 3.99 6.48 1.18
CA ILE A 31 5.38 6.15 1.51
C ILE A 31 5.97 5.32 0.37
N GLN A 32 7.06 5.80 -0.22
CA GLN A 32 7.87 5.02 -1.15
C GLN A 32 8.71 4.00 -0.39
N PHE A 33 8.62 2.75 -0.81
CA PHE A 33 9.43 1.67 -0.27
C PHE A 33 10.91 1.86 -0.63
N PRO A 34 11.83 1.66 0.33
CA PRO A 34 13.27 1.69 0.05
C PRO A 34 13.67 0.51 -0.84
N LYS A 35 14.86 0.58 -1.44
CA LYS A 35 15.38 -0.47 -2.35
C LYS A 35 15.95 -1.70 -1.63
N ASP A 36 15.66 -1.83 -0.34
CA ASP A 36 16.17 -2.90 0.50
C ASP A 36 15.48 -4.23 0.18
N GLU A 37 16.15 -5.33 0.48
CA GLU A 37 15.65 -6.68 0.19
C GLU A 37 14.31 -6.98 0.90
N LYS A 38 14.19 -6.55 2.17
CA LYS A 38 12.94 -6.71 2.95
C LYS A 38 11.75 -5.99 2.30
N SER A 39 11.97 -4.80 1.74
CA SER A 39 10.92 -4.03 1.08
C SER A 39 10.56 -4.56 -0.30
N ARG A 40 11.52 -5.18 -1.00
CA ARG A 40 11.24 -5.92 -2.23
C ARG A 40 10.39 -7.16 -1.97
N GLN A 41 10.69 -7.92 -0.92
CA GLN A 41 9.88 -9.07 -0.50
C GLN A 41 8.45 -8.64 -0.10
N LEU A 42 8.32 -7.54 0.66
CA LEU A 42 7.02 -6.98 1.01
C LEU A 42 6.23 -6.54 -0.24
N LYS A 43 6.88 -5.88 -1.19
CA LYS A 43 6.26 -5.50 -2.47
C LYS A 43 5.74 -6.73 -3.21
N ALA A 44 6.57 -7.77 -3.36
CA ALA A 44 6.18 -9.01 -4.02
C ALA A 44 4.97 -9.67 -3.32
N ARG A 45 4.95 -9.66 -1.99
CA ARG A 45 3.80 -10.17 -1.21
C ARG A 45 2.53 -9.36 -1.44
N ILE A 46 2.62 -8.03 -1.50
CA ILE A 46 1.48 -7.16 -1.82
C ILE A 46 0.97 -7.46 -3.23
N GLU A 47 1.87 -7.58 -4.21
CA GLU A 47 1.51 -7.90 -5.60
C GLU A 47 0.85 -9.27 -5.74
N GLU A 48 1.32 -10.28 -4.99
CA GLU A 48 0.70 -11.62 -4.94
C GLU A 48 -0.75 -11.55 -4.41
N ILE A 49 -0.97 -10.83 -3.31
CA ILE A 49 -2.30 -10.64 -2.72
C ILE A 49 -3.21 -9.87 -3.70
N LEU A 50 -2.71 -8.78 -4.26
CA LEU A 50 -3.48 -7.95 -5.19
C LEU A 50 -3.75 -8.65 -6.52
N GLY A 51 -2.85 -9.51 -6.99
CA GLY A 51 -3.05 -10.33 -8.18
C GLY A 51 -4.30 -11.21 -8.07
N THR A 52 -4.57 -11.75 -6.88
CA THR A 52 -5.83 -12.47 -6.61
C THR A 52 -7.05 -11.54 -6.45
N ALA A 53 -6.82 -10.28 -6.06
CA ALA A 53 -7.86 -9.28 -5.86
C ALA A 53 -8.27 -8.52 -7.13
N LEU A 54 -7.52 -8.64 -8.24
CA LEU A 54 -7.88 -8.05 -9.54
C LEU A 54 -9.21 -8.58 -10.08
N ALA A 55 -9.61 -9.79 -9.68
CA ALA A 55 -10.92 -10.37 -9.99
C ALA A 55 -12.00 -10.06 -8.93
N SER A 56 -11.68 -9.26 -7.91
CA SER A 56 -12.58 -8.94 -6.81
C SER A 56 -13.28 -7.59 -7.05
N ASP A 57 -14.60 -7.57 -6.93
CA ASP A 57 -15.41 -6.34 -7.00
C ASP A 57 -15.23 -5.40 -5.79
N LYS A 58 -14.34 -5.73 -4.84
CA LYS A 58 -14.10 -4.90 -3.67
C LYS A 58 -13.25 -3.68 -4.07
N PRO A 59 -13.72 -2.45 -3.80
CA PRO A 59 -12.93 -1.26 -4.03
C PRO A 59 -11.67 -1.29 -3.17
N THR A 60 -10.51 -1.10 -3.80
CA THR A 60 -9.22 -0.99 -3.11
C THR A 60 -8.61 0.39 -3.37
N GLN A 61 -7.71 0.82 -2.49
CA GLN A 61 -6.98 2.09 -2.63
C GLN A 61 -5.62 1.90 -3.35
N THR A 62 -5.42 0.74 -4.00
CA THR A 62 -4.13 0.34 -4.59
C THR A 62 -4.15 0.26 -6.11
N ILE A 63 -5.31 0.45 -6.75
CA ILE A 63 -5.51 0.53 -8.21
C ILE A 63 -6.15 1.86 -8.60
#